data_AF-A0A534K1B5-F1
#
_entry.id   AF-A0A534K1B5-F1
#
_cell.length_a   1.000
_cell.length_b   1.000
_cell.length_c   1.000
_cell.angle_alpha   90.00
_cell.angle_beta   90.00
_cell.angle_gamma   90.00
#
_symmetry.space_group_name_H-M   'P 1'
#
loop_
_entity.id
_entity.type
_entity.pdbx_description
1 polymer ?
#
loop_
_entity_poly.entity_id
_entity_poly.type
_entity_poly.pdbx_seq_one_letter_code
_entity_poly.pdbx_strand_id
1 'polypeptide(L)'
;TLVLQACLPVAAAARETVHLRIQGGTDVRWSPPVDYFARVFLPLLRRIGGRVEIEVLRRGYYPRGGGAVEVVIEPTRIWAPLDLPSRPAIHSVRGIGHVSNLADDIPKRMKHAALRRLHGLVDVKIEERAYRGVEAVGQGGA
;
A
#
# COMPACT_ATOMS: atom_id res chain seq x y z
N THR A 1 7.60 -3.78 2.45
CA THR A 1 6.43 -4.70 2.45
C THR A 1 6.80 -6.18 2.45
N LEU A 2 7.93 -6.61 1.86
CA LEU A 2 8.34 -8.04 1.82
C LEU A 2 8.42 -8.72 3.20
N VAL A 3 9.02 -8.07 4.21
CA VAL A 3 9.05 -8.59 5.59
C VAL A 3 7.64 -8.84 6.12
N LEU A 4 6.73 -7.88 5.91
CA LEU A 4 5.34 -8.02 6.32
C LEU A 4 4.66 -9.19 5.62
N GLN A 5 4.88 -9.37 4.31
CA GLN A 5 4.34 -10.53 3.56
C GLN A 5 4.82 -11.87 4.14
N ALA A 6 6.07 -11.96 4.59
CA ALA A 6 6.60 -13.16 5.22
C ALA A 6 6.05 -13.39 6.63
N CYS A 7 5.87 -12.32 7.43
CA CYS A 7 5.34 -12.43 8.79
C CYS A 7 3.84 -12.72 8.84
N LEU A 8 3.08 -12.25 7.85
CA LEU A 8 1.61 -12.23 7.87
C LEU A 8 0.97 -13.62 8.08
N PRO A 9 1.38 -14.71 7.40
CA PRO A 9 0.75 -16.02 7.61
C PRO A 9 0.97 -16.56 9.02
N VAL A 10 2.18 -16.35 9.57
CA VAL A 10 2.55 -16.82 10.91
C VAL A 10 1.81 -16.00 11.98
N ALA A 11 1.75 -14.69 11.81
CA ALA A 11 1.01 -13.81 12.71
C ALA A 11 -0.50 -14.11 12.69
N ALA A 12 -1.08 -14.37 11.53
CA ALA A 12 -2.50 -14.73 11.41
C ALA A 12 -2.82 -16.11 12.03
N ALA A 13 -1.84 -17.00 12.14
CA ALA A 13 -1.97 -18.30 12.81
C ALA A 13 -1.70 -18.25 14.32
N ALA A 14 -1.29 -17.10 14.87
CA ALA A 14 -1.04 -16.93 16.29
C ALA A 14 -2.33 -17.06 17.12
N ARG A 15 -2.20 -17.28 18.43
CA ARG A 15 -3.36 -17.40 19.34
C ARG A 15 -3.98 -16.06 19.70
N GLU A 16 -3.18 -14.99 19.66
CA GLU A 16 -3.52 -13.65 20.10
C GLU A 16 -3.13 -12.63 19.03
N THR A 17 -3.65 -11.41 19.13
CA THR A 17 -3.34 -10.32 18.21
C THR A 17 -1.85 -9.98 18.22
N VAL A 18 -1.26 -9.88 17.04
CA VAL A 18 0.15 -9.55 16.85
C VAL A 18 0.28 -8.10 16.42
N HIS A 19 1.06 -7.33 17.18
CA HIS A 19 1.44 -5.96 16.86
C HIS A 19 2.87 -5.95 16.32
N LEU A 20 3.05 -5.43 15.10
CA LEU A 20 4.35 -5.30 14.46
C LEU A 20 4.64 -3.83 14.16
N ARG A 21 5.82 -3.37 14.54
CA ARG A 21 6.38 -2.10 14.06
C ARG A 21 7.57 -2.40 13.16
N ILE A 22 7.43 -2.11 11.87
CA ILE A 22 8.45 -2.42 10.86
C ILE A 22 9.06 -1.12 10.36
N GLN A 23 10.39 -1.04 10.40
CA GLN A 23 11.15 0.11 9.92
C GLN A 23 11.95 -0.27 8.67
N GLY A 24 12.02 0.62 7.68
CA GLY A 24 12.72 0.36 6.42
C GLY A 24 12.15 1.15 5.25
N GLY A 25 12.23 0.57 4.05
CA GLY A 25 11.61 1.15 2.85
C GLY A 25 10.11 0.88 2.79
N THR A 26 9.30 1.93 2.59
CA THR A 26 7.87 1.80 2.30
C THR A 26 7.60 1.69 0.80
N ASP A 27 8.46 2.33 0.00
CA ASP A 27 8.33 2.47 -1.45
C ASP A 27 9.72 2.29 -2.07
N VAL A 28 10.08 1.04 -2.36
CA VAL A 28 11.37 0.66 -2.93
C VAL A 28 11.18 -0.23 -4.15
N ARG A 29 12.13 -0.16 -5.09
CA ARG A 29 12.12 -0.98 -6.32
C ARG A 29 11.99 -2.46 -5.98
N TRP A 30 11.32 -3.20 -6.86
CA TRP A 30 11.14 -4.66 -6.78
C TRP A 30 10.35 -5.13 -5.54
N SER A 31 9.61 -4.24 -4.89
CA SER A 31 8.66 -4.60 -3.85
C SER A 31 7.33 -3.85 -4.05
N PRO A 32 6.20 -4.42 -3.64
CA PRO A 32 4.94 -3.69 -3.67
C PRO A 32 5.00 -2.42 -2.80
N PRO A 33 4.58 -1.25 -3.30
CA PRO A 33 4.40 -0.06 -2.47
C PRO A 33 3.48 -0.33 -1.28
N VAL A 34 3.68 0.37 -0.17
CA VAL A 34 2.82 0.17 1.01
C VAL A 34 1.35 0.50 0.73
N ASP A 35 1.07 1.46 -0.16
CA ASP A 35 -0.31 1.75 -0.60
C ASP A 35 -0.95 0.60 -1.37
N TYR A 36 -0.19 -0.11 -2.21
CA TYR A 36 -0.69 -1.32 -2.87
C TYR A 36 -1.05 -2.37 -1.82
N PHE A 37 -0.19 -2.56 -0.83
CA PHE A 37 -0.43 -3.51 0.24
C PHE A 37 -1.72 -3.17 1.00
N ALA A 38 -1.86 -1.91 1.43
CA ALA A 38 -3.01 -1.44 2.20
C ALA A 38 -4.34 -1.42 1.41
N ARG A 39 -4.30 -1.06 0.13
CA ARG A 39 -5.51 -0.76 -0.68
C ARG A 39 -5.89 -1.85 -1.67
N VAL A 40 -5.00 -2.80 -1.95
CA VAL A 40 -5.26 -3.90 -2.89
C VAL A 40 -5.14 -5.24 -2.18
N PHE A 41 -3.97 -5.53 -1.59
CA PHE A 41 -3.72 -6.84 -1.00
C PHE A 41 -4.56 -7.09 0.26
N LEU A 42 -4.57 -6.16 1.23
CA LEU A 42 -5.32 -6.34 2.47
C LEU A 42 -6.85 -6.45 2.26
N PRO A 43 -7.50 -5.67 1.36
CA PRO A 43 -8.90 -5.89 1.04
C PRO A 43 -9.20 -7.30 0.50
N LEU A 44 -8.33 -7.87 -0.34
CA LEU A 44 -8.49 -9.25 -0.81
C LEU A 44 -8.31 -10.26 0.33
N LEU A 45 -7.34 -10.03 1.21
CA LEU A 45 -7.12 -10.85 2.40
C LEU A 45 -8.33 -10.84 3.35
N ARG A 46 -8.97 -9.68 3.53
CA ARG A 46 -10.20 -9.54 4.32
C ARG A 46 -11.36 -10.34 3.77
N ARG A 47 -11.47 -10.46 2.44
CA ARG A 47 -12.52 -11.27 1.80
C ARG A 47 -12.42 -12.76 2.13
N ILE A 48 -11.23 -13.25 2.50
CA ILE A 48 -11.02 -14.64 2.90
C ILE A 48 -10.93 -14.84 4.41
N GLY A 49 -11.20 -13.79 5.20
CA GLY A 49 -11.29 -13.86 6.66
C GLY A 49 -10.13 -13.20 7.41
N GLY A 50 -9.05 -12.83 6.72
CA GLY A 50 -7.88 -12.23 7.36
C GLY A 50 -8.18 -10.81 7.87
N ARG A 51 -7.73 -10.49 9.08
CA ARG A 51 -7.95 -9.18 9.70
C ARG A 51 -6.63 -8.52 10.01
N VAL A 52 -6.30 -7.54 9.18
CA VAL A 52 -5.03 -6.83 9.24
C VAL A 52 -5.27 -5.35 9.01
N GLU A 53 -4.68 -4.55 9.88
CA GLU A 53 -4.65 -3.10 9.79
C GLU A 53 -3.20 -2.65 9.64
N ILE A 54 -2.99 -1.62 8.82
CA ILE A 54 -1.66 -1.05 8.58
C ILE A 54 -1.76 0.47 8.60
N GLU A 55 -0.91 1.09 9.40
CA GLU A 55 -0.72 2.52 9.46
C GLU A 55 0.68 2.88 8.97
N VAL A 56 0.76 3.84 8.05
CA VAL A 56 2.05 4.36 7.57
C VAL A 56 2.41 5.58 8.39
N LEU A 57 3.24 5.38 9.42
CA LEU A 57 3.71 6.47 10.28
C LEU A 57 4.66 7.41 9.55
N ARG A 58 5.50 6.84 8.66
CA ARG A 58 6.52 7.60 7.93
C ARG A 58 6.89 6.87 6.65
N ARG A 59 7.01 7.60 5.54
CA ARG A 59 7.52 7.05 4.27
C ARG A 59 9.03 6.89 4.29
N GLY A 60 9.54 5.88 3.61
CA GLY A 60 10.96 5.59 3.49
C GLY A 60 11.33 5.19 2.07
N TYR A 61 12.23 5.95 1.46
CA TYR A 61 12.67 5.74 0.08
C TYR A 61 14.14 5.34 0.03
N TYR A 62 14.51 4.60 -1.02
CA TYR A 62 15.92 4.28 -1.29
C TYR A 62 16.76 5.56 -1.50
N PRO A 63 18.05 5.61 -1.10
CA PRO A 63 18.83 4.55 -0.45
C PRO A 63 18.67 4.50 1.08
N ARG A 64 18.22 5.60 1.70
CA ARG A 64 18.25 5.71 3.17
C ARG A 64 17.21 4.86 3.87
N GLY A 65 16.08 4.58 3.24
CA GLY A 65 14.94 3.94 3.89
C GLY A 65 14.41 4.84 5.01
N GLY A 66 14.24 4.30 6.22
CA GLY A 66 13.84 5.05 7.41
C GLY A 66 12.34 5.31 7.56
N GLY A 67 11.53 4.76 6.66
CA GLY A 67 10.08 4.70 6.84
C GLY A 67 9.70 3.76 7.97
N ALA A 68 8.46 3.90 8.45
CA ALA A 68 7.93 3.11 9.53
C ALA A 68 6.45 2.82 9.28
N VAL A 69 6.06 1.57 9.53
CA VAL A 69 4.67 1.13 9.51
C VAL A 69 4.33 0.42 10.82
N GLU A 70 3.13 0.64 11.31
CA GLU A 70 2.53 -0.16 12.37
C GLU A 70 1.48 -1.07 11.77
N VAL A 71 1.47 -2.32 12.22
CA VAL A 71 0.58 -3.36 11.71
C VAL A 71 -0.04 -4.10 12.88
N VAL A 72 -1.35 -4.24 12.84
CA VAL A 72 -2.12 -5.06 13.77
C VAL A 72 -2.69 -6.24 12.99
N ILE A 73 -2.40 -7.46 13.44
CA ILE A 73 -2.84 -8.70 12.79
C ILE A 73 -3.62 -9.51 13.82
N GLU A 74 -4.92 -9.70 13.60
CA GLU A 74 -5.73 -10.58 14.45
C GLU A 74 -5.63 -12.04 13.99
N PRO A 75 -5.72 -13.01 14.94
CA PRO A 75 -5.82 -14.43 14.62
C PRO A 75 -6.96 -14.74 13.65
N THR A 76 -6.67 -15.56 12.64
CA THR A 76 -7.67 -16.05 11.68
C THR A 76 -7.80 -17.56 11.79
N ARG A 77 -8.89 -18.03 12.41
CA ARG A 77 -9.11 -19.47 12.67
C ARG A 77 -9.68 -20.24 11.47
N ILE A 78 -10.46 -19.56 10.64
CA ILE A 78 -11.12 -20.15 9.48
C ILE A 78 -10.88 -19.21 8.30
N TRP A 79 -10.36 -19.78 7.22
CA TRP A 79 -10.17 -19.10 5.94
C TRP A 79 -11.27 -19.52 4.97
N ALA A 80 -11.81 -18.56 4.23
CA ALA A 80 -12.72 -18.84 3.12
C ALA A 80 -11.94 -18.94 1.81
N PRO A 81 -12.39 -19.73 0.82
CA PRO A 81 -11.85 -19.68 -0.53
C PRO A 81 -11.96 -18.27 -1.14
N LEU A 82 -10.93 -17.82 -1.84
CA LEU A 82 -11.02 -16.59 -2.61
C LEU A 82 -11.70 -16.88 -3.95
N ASP A 83 -12.98 -16.54 -4.05
CA ASP A 83 -13.71 -16.60 -5.31
C ASP A 83 -13.66 -15.25 -6.04
N LEU A 84 -13.06 -15.24 -7.23
CA LEU A 84 -12.96 -14.07 -8.10
C LEU A 84 -13.58 -14.40 -9.46
N PRO A 85 -14.46 -13.53 -9.98
CA PRO A 85 -14.97 -13.73 -11.33
C PRO A 85 -13.83 -13.64 -12.34
N SER A 86 -13.88 -14.46 -13.38
CA SER A 86 -12.87 -14.47 -14.45
C SER A 86 -12.81 -13.15 -15.24
N ARG A 87 -13.91 -12.39 -15.25
CA ARG A 87 -14.01 -11.06 -15.89
C ARG A 87 -14.83 -10.11 -14.99
N PRO A 88 -14.21 -9.49 -13.98
CA PRO A 88 -14.90 -8.50 -13.16
C PRO A 88 -15.24 -7.26 -14.00
N ALA A 89 -16.45 -6.74 -13.83
CA ALA A 89 -16.77 -5.41 -14.33
C ALA A 89 -15.93 -4.38 -13.55
N ILE A 90 -15.23 -3.51 -14.27
CA ILE A 90 -14.50 -2.40 -13.66
C ILE A 90 -15.50 -1.24 -13.57
N HIS A 91 -15.73 -0.72 -12.37
CA HIS A 91 -16.65 0.40 -12.15
C HIS A 91 -15.92 1.73 -11.99
N SER A 92 -14.72 1.70 -11.41
CA SER A 92 -13.89 2.87 -11.20
C SER A 92 -12.43 2.49 -11.02
N VAL A 93 -11.54 3.46 -11.24
CA VAL A 93 -10.12 3.36 -10.92
C VAL A 93 -9.77 4.43 -9.90
N ARG A 94 -9.03 4.04 -8.88
CA ARG A 94 -8.47 4.92 -7.85
C ARG A 94 -6.96 4.73 -7.81
N GLY A 95 -6.23 5.82 -7.61
CA GLY A 95 -4.78 5.78 -7.46
C GLY A 95 -4.26 6.93 -6.62
N ILE A 96 -2.99 6.82 -6.25
CA ILE A 96 -2.25 7.85 -5.51
C ILE A 96 -0.95 8.03 -6.27
N GLY A 97 -0.64 9.27 -6.63
CA GLY A 97 0.70 9.68 -7.02
C GLY A 97 1.28 10.52 -5.91
N HIS A 98 2.47 10.18 -5.42
CA HIS A 98 3.07 10.92 -4.32
C HIS A 98 4.57 11.14 -4.48
N VAL A 99 5.07 12.18 -3.83
CA VAL A 99 6.50 12.46 -3.71
C VAL A 99 6.90 12.85 -2.29
N SER A 100 8.19 12.74 -2.01
CA SER A 100 8.85 13.21 -0.80
C SER A 100 10.10 13.98 -1.17
N ASN A 101 10.27 15.16 -0.57
CA ASN A 101 11.47 16.01 -0.75
C ASN A 101 11.84 16.27 -2.22
N LEU A 102 10.84 16.31 -3.10
CA LEU A 102 10.93 16.62 -4.53
C LEU A 102 9.87 17.67 -4.88
N ALA A 103 9.90 18.18 -6.11
CA ALA A 103 8.99 19.22 -6.56
C ALA A 103 7.52 18.73 -6.63
N ASP A 104 6.60 19.58 -6.14
CA ASP A 104 5.17 19.26 -6.04
C ASP A 104 4.46 19.16 -7.41
N ASP A 105 5.12 19.54 -8.50
CA ASP A 105 4.61 19.35 -9.86
C ASP A 105 4.71 17.89 -10.33
N ILE A 106 5.55 17.07 -9.67
CA ILE A 106 5.77 15.68 -10.06
C ILE A 106 4.48 14.83 -9.87
N PRO A 107 3.80 14.80 -8.70
CA PRO A 107 2.51 14.12 -8.55
C PRO A 107 1.47 14.57 -9.57
N LYS A 108 1.42 15.88 -9.88
CA LYS A 108 0.52 16.45 -10.91
C LYS A 108 0.80 15.86 -12.28
N ARG A 109 2.08 15.75 -12.66
CA ARG A 109 2.49 15.15 -13.93
C ARG A 109 2.17 13.66 -13.98
N MET A 110 2.39 12.93 -12.88
CA MET A 110 2.05 11.50 -12.76
C MET A 110 0.55 11.28 -12.93
N LYS A 111 -0.28 12.04 -12.20
CA LYS A 111 -1.73 12.02 -12.34
C LYS A 111 -2.17 12.31 -13.76
N HIS A 112 -1.68 13.38 -14.38
CA HIS A 112 -2.06 13.73 -15.75
C HIS A 112 -1.69 12.61 -16.74
N ALA A 113 -0.51 12.00 -16.60
CA ALA A 113 -0.10 10.88 -17.45
C ALA A 113 -1.02 9.66 -17.26
N ALA A 114 -1.35 9.32 -16.00
CA ALA A 114 -2.27 8.22 -15.69
C ALA A 114 -3.68 8.48 -16.23
N LEU A 115 -4.24 9.67 -16.02
CA LEU A 115 -5.56 10.06 -16.51
C LEU A 115 -5.64 10.01 -18.03
N ARG A 116 -4.61 10.48 -18.75
CA ARG A 116 -4.55 10.35 -20.21
C ARG A 116 -4.54 8.89 -20.66
N ARG A 117 -3.79 8.02 -19.97
CA ARG A 117 -3.65 6.62 -20.36
C ARG A 117 -4.90 5.79 -20.08
N LEU A 118 -5.65 6.16 -19.04
CA LEU A 118 -6.87 5.49 -18.58
C LEU A 118 -8.15 6.19 -19.08
N HIS A 119 -8.01 7.18 -19.96
CA HIS A 119 -9.13 7.93 -20.53
C HIS A 119 -10.11 6.99 -21.25
N GLY A 120 -11.41 7.19 -21.02
CA GLY A 120 -12.48 6.43 -21.67
C GLY A 120 -12.72 5.02 -21.11
N LEU A 121 -12.00 4.61 -20.05
CA LEU A 121 -12.26 3.31 -19.41
C LEU A 121 -13.47 3.39 -18.47
N VAL A 122 -13.37 4.18 -17.41
CA VAL A 122 -14.36 4.31 -16.31
C VAL A 122 -14.12 5.62 -15.54
N ASP A 123 -14.82 5.86 -14.42
CA ASP A 123 -14.47 6.92 -13.47
C ASP A 123 -13.06 6.72 -12.89
N VAL A 124 -12.11 7.56 -13.28
CA VAL A 124 -10.72 7.52 -12.82
C VAL A 124 -10.42 8.71 -11.91
N LYS A 125 -9.96 8.44 -10.69
CA LYS A 125 -9.48 9.47 -9.75
C LYS A 125 -8.11 9.12 -9.22
N ILE A 126 -7.15 10.03 -9.39
CA ILE A 126 -5.81 9.91 -8.84
C ILE A 126 -5.61 11.04 -7.82
N GLU A 127 -5.32 10.67 -6.58
CA GLU A 127 -4.92 11.58 -5.52
C GLU A 127 -3.46 12.01 -5.69
N GLU A 128 -3.16 13.25 -5.37
CA GLU A 128 -1.80 13.79 -5.34
C GLU A 128 -1.38 13.96 -3.89
N ARG A 129 -0.18 13.53 -3.52
CA ARG A 129 0.35 13.72 -2.16
C ARG A 129 1.79 14.19 -2.19
N ALA A 130 2.14 15.09 -1.29
CA ALA A 130 3.51 15.54 -1.09
C ALA A 130 3.83 15.37 0.40
N TYR A 131 4.83 14.54 0.70
CA TYR A 131 5.29 14.27 2.06
C TYR A 131 6.49 15.14 2.38
N ARG A 132 6.50 15.79 3.56
CA ARG A 132 7.59 16.69 3.97
C ARG A 132 8.01 16.45 5.41
N GLY A 133 9.25 16.84 5.73
CA GLY A 133 9.77 16.82 7.09
C GLY A 133 9.66 15.44 7.74
N VAL A 134 8.90 15.34 8.84
CA VAL A 134 8.79 14.12 9.64
C VAL A 134 7.96 13.01 8.98
N GLU A 135 7.20 13.32 7.93
CA GLU A 135 6.31 12.37 7.24
C GLU A 135 7.08 11.43 6.31
N ALA A 136 8.32 11.76 5.93
CA ALA A 136 9.11 10.96 5.00
C ALA A 136 10.62 11.12 5.17
N VAL A 137 11.35 10.02 4.94
CA VAL A 137 12.82 10.00 4.93
C VAL A 137 13.33 9.75 3.52
N GLY A 138 14.18 10.66 3.05
CA GLY A 138 14.79 10.61 1.72
C GLY A 138 13.94 11.26 0.61
N GLN A 139 14.51 11.29 -0.58
CA GLN A 139 13.82 11.73 -1.80
C GLN A 139 13.23 10.52 -2.52
N GLY A 140 12.01 10.63 -3.00
CA GLY A 140 11.37 9.55 -3.74
C GLY A 140 9.91 9.81 -4.02
N GLY A 141 9.27 8.88 -4.70
CA GLY A 141 7.86 8.94 -5.05
C GLY A 141 7.40 7.63 -5.66
N ALA A 142 6.09 7.43 -5.69
CA ALA A 142 5.43 6.28 -6.31
C ALA A 142 4.06 6.67 -6.86
#